data_AF-A0A8S1J451-F1
#
_entry.id   AF-A0A8S1J451-F1
#
_cell.length_a   1.000
_cell.length_b   1.000
_cell.length_c   1.000
_cell.angle_alpha   90.00
_cell.angle_beta   90.00
_cell.angle_gamma   90.00
#
_symmetry.space_group_name_H-M   'P 1'
#
loop_
_entity.id
_entity.type
_entity.pdbx_description
1 polymer ?
#
loop_
_entity_poly.entity_id
_entity_poly.type
_entity_poly.pdbx_seq_one_letter_code
_entity_poly.pdbx_strand_id
1 'polypeptide(L)'
;MAPPGDAPRLPPVDRAPDLLRVAVAPDGRVKATFADNSILLLDPSGASFIHISSQGAHVRQLSEFAVSRFAAPLALALDFRNRHLDQPFYCRWLRARASAQAFTTGDPIRSVRWPASAEAAIQSGAMRASGDGGVAVRSEEGCARLALHGQGTRFAVSFPLLIGSAASGRYEYVWQTQAFPAGRHPQRWTPGLALALAGRKLLLGGQESANVAATDNDNGNCAHVVSNLTRTTTLPACPDPVTQCAAGANDFPNPSWWFEPTTALLPRGEAIMIEWTPDATYHYLPGEDEVEAWIHADASVMSTFRGGRFLRHRREGAGADAERVYAAHAVPRWGWTAERGRECPLAGIASHALALRLGPRSRSPLPQSLLLRVVFV
;
A
#
# COMPACT_ATOMS: atom_id res chain seq x y z
N MET A 1 -62.08 17.93 -3.33
CA MET A 1 -60.86 17.80 -4.14
C MET A 1 -59.70 18.24 -3.28
N ALA A 2 -58.97 17.28 -2.68
CA ALA A 2 -57.78 17.56 -1.87
C ALA A 2 -56.54 17.58 -2.80
N PRO A 3 -55.54 18.44 -2.55
CA PRO A 3 -54.32 18.45 -3.36
C PRO A 3 -53.53 17.15 -3.17
N PRO A 4 -52.78 16.69 -4.19
CA PRO A 4 -51.97 15.49 -4.09
C PRO A 4 -50.87 15.72 -3.05
N GLY A 5 -50.82 14.85 -2.05
CA GLY A 5 -49.84 14.89 -0.97
C GLY A 5 -48.42 14.75 -1.52
N ASP A 6 -47.54 15.63 -1.07
CA ASP A 6 -46.10 15.52 -1.25
C ASP A 6 -45.64 14.16 -0.70
N ALA A 7 -45.28 13.26 -1.61
CA ALA A 7 -44.53 12.07 -1.25
C ALA A 7 -43.23 12.53 -0.55
N PRO A 8 -42.82 11.89 0.57
CA PRO A 8 -41.56 12.22 1.22
C PRO A 8 -40.44 12.06 0.19
N ARG A 9 -39.82 13.18 -0.18
CA ARG A 9 -38.64 13.19 -1.04
C ARG A 9 -37.58 12.35 -0.33
N LEU A 10 -37.23 11.21 -0.92
CA LEU A 10 -36.08 10.43 -0.44
C LEU A 10 -34.87 11.38 -0.42
N PRO A 11 -34.06 11.36 0.65
CA PRO A 11 -32.84 12.16 0.69
C PRO A 11 -31.97 11.81 -0.54
N PRO A 12 -31.25 12.80 -1.10
CA PRO A 12 -30.36 12.57 -2.23
C PRO A 12 -29.35 11.47 -1.87
N VAL A 13 -29.04 10.60 -2.85
CA VAL A 13 -28.10 9.48 -2.72
C VAL A 13 -26.85 9.94 -1.98
N ASP A 14 -26.72 9.48 -0.72
CA ASP A 14 -25.76 10.00 0.25
C ASP A 14 -24.33 9.92 -0.29
N ARG A 15 -23.69 11.08 -0.42
CA ARG A 15 -22.24 11.16 -0.58
C ARG A 15 -21.61 10.49 0.64
N ALA A 16 -20.67 9.55 0.43
CA ALA A 16 -19.96 8.94 1.54
C ALA A 16 -19.35 10.02 2.45
N PRO A 17 -19.36 9.82 3.78
CA PRO A 17 -18.62 10.70 4.68
C PRO A 17 -17.14 10.71 4.29
N ASP A 18 -16.48 11.84 4.51
CA ASP A 18 -15.08 11.99 4.15
C ASP A 18 -14.22 11.00 4.96
N LEU A 19 -13.33 10.29 4.27
CA LEU A 19 -12.41 9.34 4.89
C LEU A 19 -11.33 10.10 5.64
N LEU A 20 -11.20 9.85 6.94
CA LEU A 20 -10.22 10.52 7.80
C LEU A 20 -8.97 9.68 8.06
N ARG A 21 -9.12 8.36 8.06
CA ARG A 21 -8.02 7.45 8.42
C ARG A 21 -8.26 6.07 7.86
N VAL A 22 -7.20 5.40 7.40
CA VAL A 22 -7.21 3.95 7.14
C VAL A 22 -5.99 3.32 7.79
N ALA A 23 -6.17 2.28 8.59
CA ALA A 23 -5.08 1.52 9.19
C ALA A 23 -5.15 0.06 8.75
N VAL A 24 -4.00 -0.53 8.45
CA VAL A 24 -3.85 -1.92 8.01
C VAL A 24 -2.91 -2.65 8.97
N ALA A 25 -3.40 -3.73 9.57
CA ALA A 25 -2.63 -4.59 10.46
C ALA A 25 -1.75 -5.59 9.67
N PRO A 26 -0.73 -6.22 10.31
CA PRO A 26 0.13 -7.21 9.68
C PRO A 26 -0.59 -8.39 9.02
N ASP A 27 -1.73 -8.78 9.56
CA ASP A 27 -2.57 -9.85 9.05
C ASP A 27 -3.52 -9.42 7.92
N GLY A 28 -3.49 -8.15 7.52
CA GLY A 28 -4.31 -7.60 6.44
C GLY A 28 -5.67 -7.07 6.87
N ARG A 29 -6.04 -7.14 8.16
CA ARG A 29 -7.25 -6.47 8.66
C ARG A 29 -7.15 -4.96 8.44
N VAL A 30 -8.27 -4.34 8.05
CA VAL A 30 -8.32 -2.90 7.75
C VAL A 30 -9.34 -2.22 8.65
N LYS A 31 -8.99 -1.04 9.16
CA LYS A 31 -9.90 -0.11 9.84
C LYS A 31 -9.94 1.19 9.06
N ALA A 32 -11.10 1.56 8.56
CA ALA A 32 -11.37 2.88 8.00
C ALA A 32 -12.23 3.70 8.98
N THR A 33 -11.85 4.95 9.22
CA THR A 33 -12.59 5.90 10.06
C THR A 33 -13.00 7.09 9.23
N PHE A 34 -14.24 7.52 9.40
CA PHE A 34 -14.87 8.57 8.60
C PHE A 34 -15.24 9.80 9.43
N ALA A 35 -15.50 10.92 8.76
CA ALA A 35 -15.76 12.21 9.38
C ALA A 35 -17.04 12.27 10.24
N ASP A 36 -17.99 11.37 9.99
CA ASP A 36 -19.18 11.20 10.82
C ASP A 36 -18.94 10.33 12.06
N ASN A 37 -17.68 9.94 12.34
CA ASN A 37 -17.27 8.99 13.38
C ASN A 37 -17.75 7.55 13.15
N SER A 38 -18.24 7.22 11.96
CA SER A 38 -18.44 5.82 11.59
C SER A 38 -17.10 5.11 11.36
N ILE A 39 -17.11 3.79 11.51
CA ILE A 39 -15.96 2.92 11.30
C ILE A 39 -16.37 1.80 10.36
N LEU A 40 -15.49 1.46 9.42
CA LEU A 40 -15.61 0.24 8.62
C LEU A 40 -14.39 -0.64 8.85
N LEU A 41 -14.64 -1.88 9.26
CA LEU A 41 -13.63 -2.90 9.51
C LEU A 41 -13.69 -3.95 8.41
N LEU A 42 -12.56 -4.27 7.78
CA LEU A 42 -12.45 -5.36 6.80
C LEU A 42 -11.66 -6.52 7.38
N ASP A 43 -12.15 -7.73 7.16
CA ASP A 43 -11.34 -8.92 7.38
C ASP A 43 -10.07 -8.93 6.48
N PRO A 44 -9.09 -9.79 6.78
CA PRO A 44 -7.88 -9.93 5.97
C PRO A 44 -8.10 -10.12 4.46
N SER A 45 -9.17 -10.81 4.07
CA SER A 45 -9.50 -11.13 2.68
C SER A 45 -10.24 -9.98 1.98
N GLY A 46 -10.89 -9.09 2.72
CA GLY A 46 -11.82 -8.09 2.21
C GLY A 46 -13.22 -8.64 1.86
N ALA A 47 -13.46 -9.95 2.05
CA ALA A 47 -14.71 -10.60 1.67
C ALA A 47 -15.90 -10.25 2.57
N SER A 48 -15.63 -9.81 3.81
CA SER A 48 -16.65 -9.35 4.74
C SER A 48 -16.20 -8.09 5.49
N PHE A 49 -17.18 -7.40 6.06
CA PHE A 49 -16.95 -6.17 6.80
C PHE A 49 -17.88 -6.02 8.00
N ILE A 50 -17.45 -5.20 8.97
CA ILE A 50 -18.28 -4.66 10.04
C ILE A 50 -18.35 -3.14 9.84
N HIS A 51 -19.56 -2.60 9.77
CA HIS A 51 -19.79 -1.16 9.88
C HIS A 51 -20.27 -0.82 11.28
N ILE A 52 -19.70 0.22 11.88
CA ILE A 52 -20.07 0.74 13.19
C ILE A 52 -20.53 2.18 12.98
N SER A 53 -21.78 2.48 13.30
CA SER A 53 -22.30 3.85 13.20
C SER A 53 -21.71 4.74 14.29
N SER A 54 -21.87 6.05 14.13
CA SER A 54 -21.54 7.05 15.14
C SER A 54 -22.26 6.86 16.48
N GLN A 55 -23.38 6.14 16.47
CA GLN A 55 -24.17 5.78 17.66
C GLN A 55 -23.77 4.41 18.24
N GLY A 56 -22.72 3.77 17.70
CA GLY A 56 -22.27 2.45 18.13
C GLY A 56 -23.15 1.30 17.65
N ALA A 57 -23.99 1.49 16.63
CA ALA A 57 -24.74 0.36 16.04
C ALA A 57 -23.84 -0.43 15.08
N HIS A 58 -23.77 -1.75 15.25
CA HIS A 58 -22.90 -2.62 14.47
C HIS A 58 -23.71 -3.39 13.42
N VAL A 59 -23.23 -3.40 12.18
CA VAL A 59 -23.76 -4.21 11.09
C VAL A 59 -22.63 -5.02 10.47
N ARG A 60 -22.79 -6.34 10.42
CA ARG A 60 -21.85 -7.26 9.76
C ARG A 60 -22.47 -7.75 8.45
N GLN A 61 -21.71 -7.66 7.36
CA GLN A 61 -22.16 -8.12 6.03
C GLN A 61 -21.00 -8.69 5.23
N LEU A 62 -21.33 -9.52 4.25
CA LEU A 62 -20.40 -9.88 3.18
C LEU A 62 -20.28 -8.71 2.22
N SER A 63 -19.05 -8.40 1.78
CA SER A 63 -18.76 -7.33 0.82
C SER A 63 -19.49 -7.53 -0.50
N GLU A 64 -19.70 -8.79 -0.91
CA GLU A 64 -20.47 -9.17 -2.10
C GLU A 64 -21.93 -8.70 -2.05
N PHE A 65 -22.52 -8.70 -0.86
CA PHE A 65 -23.93 -8.37 -0.63
C PHE A 65 -24.12 -7.04 0.10
N ALA A 66 -23.11 -6.17 0.08
CA ALA A 66 -23.18 -4.86 0.69
C ALA A 66 -24.37 -4.06 0.14
N VAL A 67 -25.20 -3.54 1.06
CA VAL A 67 -26.31 -2.64 0.68
C VAL A 67 -25.78 -1.27 0.25
N SER A 68 -26.57 -0.53 -0.54
CA SER A 68 -26.17 0.73 -1.19
C SER A 68 -25.53 1.76 -0.25
N ARG A 69 -26.07 1.94 0.97
CA ARG A 69 -25.54 2.87 1.97
C ARG A 69 -24.09 2.58 2.41
N PHE A 70 -23.62 1.33 2.28
CA PHE A 70 -22.26 0.95 2.66
C PHE A 70 -21.32 0.87 1.45
N ALA A 71 -21.85 0.92 0.22
CA ALA A 71 -21.07 0.69 -0.99
C ALA A 71 -19.91 1.69 -1.15
N ALA A 72 -20.16 2.98 -0.89
CA ALA A 72 -19.14 4.00 -1.06
C ALA A 72 -18.04 3.96 0.04
N PRO A 73 -18.37 3.89 1.36
CA PRO A 73 -17.36 3.64 2.40
C PRO A 73 -16.56 2.35 2.17
N LEU A 74 -17.23 1.26 1.77
CA LEU A 74 -16.60 -0.02 1.50
C LEU A 74 -15.66 0.06 0.29
N ALA A 75 -16.03 0.81 -0.76
CA ALA A 75 -15.18 1.03 -1.92
C ALA A 75 -13.87 1.71 -1.53
N LEU A 76 -13.92 2.76 -0.71
CA LEU A 76 -12.73 3.47 -0.24
C LEU A 76 -11.79 2.55 0.55
N ALA A 77 -12.34 1.73 1.45
CA ALA A 77 -11.55 0.79 2.23
C ALA A 77 -10.94 -0.34 1.36
N LEU A 78 -11.71 -0.89 0.42
CA LEU A 78 -11.23 -1.91 -0.52
C LEU A 78 -10.21 -1.36 -1.52
N ASP A 79 -10.41 -0.15 -2.03
CA ASP A 79 -9.46 0.51 -2.94
C ASP A 79 -8.11 0.73 -2.25
N PHE A 80 -8.13 1.17 -0.98
CA PHE A 80 -6.91 1.30 -0.18
C PHE A 80 -6.25 -0.08 0.05
N ARG A 81 -7.02 -1.07 0.49
CA ARG A 81 -6.55 -2.45 0.70
C ARG A 81 -5.90 -3.02 -0.57
N ASN A 82 -6.60 -2.94 -1.69
CA ASN A 82 -6.16 -3.49 -2.98
C ASN A 82 -4.91 -2.81 -3.52
N ARG A 83 -4.67 -1.54 -3.14
CA ARG A 83 -3.45 -0.81 -3.50
C ARG A 83 -2.24 -1.25 -2.68
N HIS A 84 -2.42 -1.70 -1.44
CA HIS A 84 -1.32 -1.86 -0.49
C HIS A 84 -1.06 -3.31 -0.03
N LEU A 85 -1.96 -4.25 -0.30
CA LEU A 85 -1.80 -5.67 0.03
C LEU A 85 -1.53 -6.52 -1.21
N ASP A 86 -0.82 -7.66 -1.06
CA ASP A 86 -0.43 -8.56 -2.17
C ASP A 86 -1.65 -9.14 -2.93
N GLN A 87 -2.72 -9.46 -2.20
CA GLN A 87 -3.91 -10.11 -2.75
C GLN A 87 -5.12 -9.15 -2.79
N PRO A 88 -5.43 -8.56 -3.95
CA PRO A 88 -6.63 -7.74 -4.12
C PRO A 88 -7.91 -8.56 -3.97
N PHE A 89 -9.00 -7.87 -3.63
CA PHE A 89 -10.35 -8.44 -3.55
C PHE A 89 -11.34 -7.58 -4.34
N TYR A 90 -12.12 -8.22 -5.20
CA TYR A 90 -13.16 -7.59 -6.00
C TYR A 90 -14.48 -8.35 -5.89
N CYS A 91 -15.49 -7.68 -5.33
CA CYS A 91 -16.89 -8.11 -5.32
C CYS A 91 -17.67 -7.58 -6.53
N ARG A 92 -18.86 -8.14 -6.81
CA ARG A 92 -19.67 -7.83 -8.01
C ARG A 92 -19.83 -6.34 -8.32
N TRP A 93 -20.10 -5.51 -7.32
CA TRP A 93 -20.43 -4.11 -7.54
C TRP A 93 -19.17 -3.27 -7.71
N LEU A 94 -18.04 -3.66 -7.08
CA LEU A 94 -16.75 -3.04 -7.33
C LEU A 94 -16.25 -3.35 -8.74
N ARG A 95 -16.48 -4.59 -9.22
CA ARG A 95 -16.26 -4.96 -10.62
C ARG A 95 -17.10 -4.13 -11.58
N ALA A 96 -18.39 -3.94 -11.29
CA ALA A 96 -19.27 -3.10 -12.10
C ALA A 96 -18.75 -1.65 -12.20
N ARG A 97 -18.19 -1.10 -11.12
CA ARG A 97 -17.55 0.23 -11.13
C ARG A 97 -16.23 0.26 -11.90
N ALA A 98 -15.45 -0.81 -11.83
CA ALA A 98 -14.19 -0.97 -12.55
C ALA A 98 -14.36 -1.36 -14.02
N SER A 99 -15.60 -1.68 -14.46
CA SER A 99 -15.90 -2.17 -15.82
C SER A 99 -15.44 -1.23 -16.94
N ALA A 100 -15.40 0.09 -16.70
CA ALA A 100 -14.85 1.07 -17.63
C ALA A 100 -13.36 0.85 -17.94
N GLN A 101 -12.66 0.09 -17.10
CA GLN A 101 -11.25 -0.29 -17.24
C GLN A 101 -11.09 -1.81 -17.44
N ALA A 102 -12.19 -2.52 -17.71
CA ALA A 102 -12.17 -3.96 -17.91
C ALA A 102 -11.89 -4.34 -19.37
N PHE A 103 -11.31 -5.53 -19.56
CA PHE A 103 -11.08 -6.10 -20.88
C PHE A 103 -11.15 -7.62 -20.83
N THR A 104 -11.34 -8.26 -22.00
CA THR A 104 -11.46 -9.72 -22.10
C THR A 104 -10.42 -10.34 -23.01
N THR A 105 -9.95 -11.55 -22.67
CA THR A 105 -9.04 -12.34 -23.50
C THR A 105 -9.52 -13.79 -23.62
N GLY A 106 -9.04 -14.49 -24.66
CA GLY A 106 -9.31 -15.93 -24.85
C GLY A 106 -8.49 -16.82 -23.91
N ASP A 107 -7.27 -16.38 -23.58
CA ASP A 107 -6.35 -17.13 -22.71
C ASP A 107 -6.11 -16.41 -21.38
N PRO A 108 -5.86 -17.17 -20.29
CA PRO A 108 -5.62 -16.58 -18.99
C PRO A 108 -4.22 -15.98 -18.87
N ILE A 109 -4.12 -14.73 -18.42
CA ILE A 109 -2.85 -14.05 -18.13
C ILE A 109 -2.43 -14.41 -16.70
N ARG A 110 -1.61 -15.45 -16.55
CA ARG A 110 -1.17 -15.95 -15.23
C ARG A 110 0.17 -15.39 -14.79
N SER A 111 1.00 -14.99 -15.74
CA SER A 111 2.34 -14.50 -15.48
C SER A 111 2.78 -13.54 -16.57
N VAL A 112 3.81 -12.77 -16.26
CA VAL A 112 4.48 -11.84 -17.18
C VAL A 112 5.98 -12.04 -17.09
N ARG A 113 6.70 -11.76 -18.17
CA ARG A 113 8.16 -11.78 -18.19
C ARG A 113 8.72 -10.37 -18.25
N TRP A 114 9.74 -10.13 -17.44
CA TRP A 114 10.50 -8.90 -17.49
C TRP A 114 11.68 -9.03 -18.45
N PRO A 115 12.08 -7.93 -19.13
CA PRO A 115 13.28 -7.91 -19.97
C PRO A 115 14.52 -8.49 -19.27
N ALA A 116 15.40 -9.11 -20.05
CA ALA A 116 16.57 -9.83 -19.54
C ALA A 116 17.57 -8.95 -18.77
N SER A 117 17.69 -7.68 -19.17
CA SER A 117 18.54 -6.70 -18.52
C SER A 117 17.98 -5.29 -18.70
N ALA A 118 18.50 -4.32 -17.95
CA ALA A 118 18.09 -2.93 -18.07
C ALA A 118 18.49 -2.36 -19.43
N GLU A 119 19.66 -2.71 -19.96
CA GLU A 119 20.12 -2.33 -21.30
C GLU A 119 19.17 -2.86 -22.38
N ALA A 120 18.80 -4.14 -22.33
CA ALA A 120 17.85 -4.73 -23.26
C ALA A 120 16.46 -4.06 -23.18
N ALA A 121 16.02 -3.70 -21.97
CA ALA A 121 14.78 -2.98 -21.75
C ALA A 121 14.81 -1.55 -22.34
N ILE A 122 15.95 -0.86 -22.22
CA ILE A 122 16.16 0.48 -22.79
C ILE A 122 16.19 0.41 -24.32
N GLN A 123 16.97 -0.52 -24.88
CA GLN A 123 17.10 -0.71 -26.33
C GLN A 123 15.77 -1.06 -27.00
N SER A 124 14.96 -1.91 -26.37
CA SER A 124 13.61 -2.26 -26.85
C SER A 124 12.56 -1.18 -26.59
N GLY A 125 12.89 -0.12 -25.84
CA GLY A 125 11.95 0.94 -25.43
C GLY A 125 10.93 0.51 -24.37
N ALA A 126 11.08 -0.70 -23.81
CA ALA A 126 10.28 -1.23 -22.70
C ALA A 126 10.58 -0.52 -21.38
N MET A 127 11.74 0.13 -21.26
CA MET A 127 12.14 0.95 -20.11
C MET A 127 12.35 2.40 -20.51
N ARG A 128 11.85 3.33 -19.69
CA ARG A 128 11.98 4.77 -19.92
C ARG A 128 12.17 5.52 -18.61
N ALA A 129 13.01 6.54 -18.62
CA ALA A 129 13.04 7.53 -17.56
C ALA A 129 11.74 8.34 -17.57
N SER A 130 11.33 8.77 -16.40
CA SER A 130 10.23 9.71 -16.19
C SER A 130 10.80 11.08 -15.85
N GLY A 131 10.06 12.16 -16.15
CA GLY A 131 10.53 13.54 -15.95
C GLY A 131 10.79 13.93 -14.49
N ASP A 132 10.29 13.13 -13.55
CA ASP A 132 10.45 13.21 -12.10
C ASP A 132 11.71 12.46 -11.58
N GLY A 133 12.56 11.97 -12.49
CA GLY A 133 13.70 11.12 -12.15
C GLY A 133 13.31 9.67 -11.85
N GLY A 134 12.03 9.30 -12.03
CA GLY A 134 11.57 7.93 -11.93
C GLY A 134 11.97 7.08 -13.13
N VAL A 135 11.74 5.77 -13.03
CA VAL A 135 11.92 4.82 -14.14
C VAL A 135 10.70 3.93 -14.25
N ALA A 136 10.16 3.82 -15.45
CA ALA A 136 9.09 2.88 -15.76
C ALA A 136 9.62 1.74 -16.64
N VAL A 137 9.25 0.52 -16.31
CA VAL A 137 9.55 -0.68 -17.09
C VAL A 137 8.27 -1.46 -17.39
N ARG A 138 8.16 -1.99 -18.61
CA ARG A 138 7.04 -2.83 -19.05
C ARG A 138 7.50 -4.28 -19.18
N SER A 139 6.57 -5.21 -18.95
CA SER A 139 6.80 -6.61 -19.26
C SER A 139 6.93 -6.82 -20.78
N GLU A 140 7.57 -7.91 -21.19
CA GLU A 140 7.77 -8.27 -22.60
C GLU A 140 6.43 -8.41 -23.35
N GLU A 141 5.40 -8.93 -22.67
CA GLU A 141 4.05 -9.06 -23.22
C GLU A 141 3.26 -7.75 -23.22
N GLY A 142 3.79 -6.69 -22.58
CA GLY A 142 3.08 -5.42 -22.40
C GLY A 142 1.92 -5.47 -21.40
N CYS A 143 1.72 -6.60 -20.72
CA CYS A 143 0.62 -6.80 -19.77
C CYS A 143 0.89 -6.24 -18.37
N ALA A 144 2.15 -5.99 -17.99
CA ALA A 144 2.44 -5.36 -16.70
C ALA A 144 3.38 -4.16 -16.85
N ARG A 145 3.26 -3.21 -15.93
CA ARG A 145 4.12 -2.03 -15.85
C ARG A 145 4.54 -1.81 -14.41
N LEU A 146 5.83 -1.67 -14.16
CA LEU A 146 6.37 -1.21 -12.89
C LEU A 146 6.92 0.21 -13.07
N ALA A 147 6.55 1.12 -12.18
CA ALA A 147 7.01 2.49 -12.16
C ALA A 147 7.71 2.76 -10.81
N LEU A 148 9.04 2.87 -10.87
CA LEU A 148 9.88 3.26 -9.76
C LEU A 148 9.87 4.80 -9.66
N HIS A 149 9.63 5.29 -8.45
CA HIS A 149 9.65 6.72 -8.16
C HIS A 149 11.05 7.31 -8.25
N GLY A 150 11.16 8.65 -8.40
CA GLY A 150 12.44 9.32 -8.61
C GLY A 150 13.48 9.13 -7.51
N GLN A 151 13.04 8.86 -6.29
CA GLN A 151 13.91 8.56 -5.14
C GLN A 151 14.33 7.08 -5.05
N GLY A 152 13.71 6.18 -5.83
CA GLY A 152 13.96 4.74 -5.79
C GLY A 152 13.47 4.02 -4.53
N THR A 153 12.82 4.72 -3.61
CA THR A 153 12.33 4.17 -2.33
C THR A 153 10.96 3.53 -2.44
N ARG A 154 10.21 3.80 -3.52
CA ARG A 154 8.86 3.27 -3.75
C ARG A 154 8.63 2.95 -5.21
N PHE A 155 7.73 2.03 -5.46
CA PHE A 155 7.27 1.73 -6.80
C PHE A 155 5.77 1.44 -6.83
N ALA A 156 5.17 1.67 -7.98
CA ALA A 156 3.83 1.21 -8.30
C ALA A 156 3.92 0.12 -9.37
N VAL A 157 3.02 -0.85 -9.32
CA VAL A 157 2.90 -1.89 -10.33
C VAL A 157 1.46 -1.99 -10.81
N SER A 158 1.27 -1.91 -12.12
CA SER A 158 -0.02 -2.03 -12.79
C SER A 158 -0.05 -3.33 -13.59
N PHE A 159 -1.09 -4.14 -13.38
CA PHE A 159 -1.25 -5.45 -13.99
C PHE A 159 -2.73 -5.82 -14.16
N PRO A 160 -3.07 -6.76 -15.05
CA PRO A 160 -4.43 -7.24 -15.20
C PRO A 160 -4.77 -8.24 -14.11
N LEU A 161 -5.79 -7.91 -13.33
CA LEU A 161 -6.33 -8.79 -12.30
C LEU A 161 -7.52 -9.54 -12.90
N LEU A 162 -7.43 -10.87 -12.92
CA LEU A 162 -8.55 -11.73 -13.30
C LEU A 162 -9.66 -11.60 -12.26
N ILE A 163 -10.81 -11.05 -12.64
CA ILE A 163 -11.98 -10.89 -11.76
C ILE A 163 -13.13 -11.82 -12.13
N GLY A 164 -13.12 -12.39 -13.33
CA GLY A 164 -14.13 -13.36 -13.77
C GLY A 164 -13.50 -14.42 -14.66
N SER A 165 -13.71 -15.69 -14.31
CA SER A 165 -13.36 -16.81 -15.18
C SER A 165 -14.58 -17.26 -15.97
N ALA A 166 -14.37 -17.69 -17.20
CA ALA A 166 -15.47 -18.07 -18.05
C ALA A 166 -15.92 -19.51 -17.86
N ALA A 167 -17.24 -19.68 -17.71
CA ALA A 167 -17.95 -20.82 -18.27
C ALA A 167 -18.04 -20.75 -19.82
N SER A 168 -17.79 -19.58 -20.41
CA SER A 168 -18.01 -19.23 -21.83
C SER A 168 -16.74 -19.12 -22.69
N GLY A 169 -15.59 -19.63 -22.22
CA GLY A 169 -14.27 -19.49 -22.87
C GLY A 169 -13.63 -18.08 -22.90
N ARG A 170 -14.14 -17.08 -22.17
CA ARG A 170 -13.55 -15.72 -22.08
C ARG A 170 -13.23 -15.26 -20.66
N TYR A 171 -11.99 -14.82 -20.43
CA TYR A 171 -11.55 -14.32 -19.14
C TYR A 171 -11.72 -12.81 -19.04
N GLU A 172 -12.24 -12.30 -17.92
CA GLU A 172 -12.48 -10.87 -17.68
C GLU A 172 -11.47 -10.30 -16.67
N TYR A 173 -10.81 -9.22 -17.07
CA TYR A 173 -9.76 -8.56 -16.29
C TYR A 173 -10.11 -7.10 -16.02
N VAL A 174 -9.58 -6.59 -14.91
CA VAL A 174 -9.49 -5.15 -14.64
C VAL A 174 -8.04 -4.77 -14.40
N TRP A 175 -7.66 -3.55 -14.75
CA TRP A 175 -6.34 -3.03 -14.40
C TRP A 175 -6.27 -2.72 -12.91
N GLN A 176 -5.43 -3.45 -12.18
CA GLN A 176 -5.10 -3.19 -10.78
C GLN A 176 -3.77 -2.44 -10.70
N THR A 177 -3.68 -1.46 -9.81
CA THR A 177 -2.40 -0.84 -9.44
C THR A 177 -2.13 -1.03 -7.95
N GLN A 178 -0.98 -1.62 -7.62
CA GLN A 178 -0.47 -1.73 -6.25
C GLN A 178 0.72 -0.79 -6.07
N ALA A 179 0.95 -0.31 -4.86
CA ALA A 179 2.05 0.58 -4.51
C ALA A 179 2.74 0.10 -3.23
N PHE A 180 4.07 -0.02 -3.29
CA PHE A 180 4.88 -0.58 -2.22
C PHE A 180 6.16 0.23 -2.00
N PRO A 181 6.68 0.28 -0.76
CA PRO A 181 8.07 0.59 -0.51
C PRO A 181 8.99 -0.41 -1.24
N ALA A 182 10.09 0.07 -1.82
CA ALA A 182 11.08 -0.78 -2.50
C ALA A 182 11.71 -1.80 -1.55
N GLY A 183 11.94 -1.42 -0.29
CA GLY A 183 12.46 -2.34 0.75
C GLY A 183 11.43 -3.34 1.28
N ARG A 184 10.13 -3.15 1.01
CA ARG A 184 9.05 -4.00 1.56
C ARG A 184 7.92 -4.19 0.56
N HIS A 185 7.97 -5.31 -0.15
CA HIS A 185 7.01 -5.67 -1.18
C HIS A 185 6.85 -7.19 -1.28
N PRO A 186 5.77 -7.68 -1.91
CA PRO A 186 5.64 -9.10 -2.22
C PRO A 186 6.77 -9.59 -3.14
N GLN A 187 7.41 -10.73 -2.79
CA GLN A 187 8.57 -11.27 -3.51
C GLN A 187 8.36 -11.48 -5.02
N ARG A 188 7.11 -11.64 -5.46
CA ARG A 188 6.77 -11.77 -6.88
C ARG A 188 7.19 -10.55 -7.72
N TRP A 189 7.27 -9.37 -7.11
CA TRP A 189 7.60 -8.12 -7.79
C TRP A 189 9.12 -7.83 -7.81
N THR A 190 9.92 -8.61 -7.09
CA THR A 190 11.39 -8.49 -7.07
C THR A 190 12.01 -8.42 -8.47
N PRO A 191 11.62 -9.24 -9.47
CA PRO A 191 12.23 -9.19 -10.80
C PRO A 191 12.08 -7.83 -11.49
N GLY A 192 10.86 -7.29 -11.51
CA GLY A 192 10.57 -6.00 -12.13
C GLY A 192 11.21 -4.84 -11.37
N LEU A 193 11.25 -4.92 -10.02
CA LEU A 193 11.88 -3.89 -9.19
C LEU A 193 13.40 -3.85 -9.40
N ALA A 194 14.06 -5.01 -9.37
CA ALA A 194 15.50 -5.11 -9.61
C ALA A 194 15.88 -4.52 -10.97
N LEU A 195 15.07 -4.82 -12.00
CA LEU A 195 15.25 -4.26 -13.34
C LEU A 195 15.08 -2.73 -13.36
N ALA A 196 14.06 -2.19 -12.70
CA ALA A 196 13.85 -0.74 -12.63
C ALA A 196 14.96 -0.01 -11.86
N LEU A 197 15.46 -0.59 -10.77
CA LEU A 197 16.58 -0.06 -10.00
C LEU A 197 17.88 -0.05 -10.82
N ALA A 198 18.17 -1.12 -11.56
CA ALA A 198 19.29 -1.18 -12.49
C ALA A 198 19.13 -0.13 -13.61
N GLY A 199 17.93 -0.02 -14.18
CA GLY A 199 17.57 1.00 -15.16
C GLY A 199 17.79 2.43 -14.70
N ARG A 200 17.41 2.73 -13.45
CA ARG A 200 17.64 4.04 -12.83
C ARG A 200 19.12 4.38 -12.77
N LYS A 201 19.97 3.43 -12.38
CA LYS A 201 21.43 3.61 -12.37
C LYS A 201 21.98 3.87 -13.78
N LEU A 202 21.48 3.21 -14.81
CA LEU A 202 21.97 3.41 -16.18
C LEU A 202 21.48 4.72 -16.81
N LEU A 203 20.20 5.05 -16.64
CA LEU A 203 19.56 6.20 -17.28
C LEU A 203 19.92 7.52 -16.59
N LEU A 204 20.16 7.48 -15.26
CA LEU A 204 20.39 8.68 -14.45
C LEU A 204 21.78 8.73 -13.81
N GLY A 205 22.62 7.71 -14.04
CA GLY A 205 23.95 7.52 -13.42
C GLY A 205 25.05 8.47 -13.86
N GLY A 206 24.73 9.73 -14.11
CA GLY A 206 25.68 10.83 -14.22
C GLY A 206 25.89 11.63 -12.92
N GLN A 207 25.11 11.38 -11.86
CA GLN A 207 25.24 12.09 -10.58
C GLN A 207 24.73 11.28 -9.38
N GLU A 208 25.57 10.44 -8.78
CA GLU A 208 25.45 10.14 -7.34
C GLU A 208 26.86 10.10 -6.72
N SER A 209 27.19 11.19 -6.01
CA SER A 209 28.27 11.23 -5.04
C SER A 209 28.02 10.19 -3.96
N ALA A 210 29.08 9.46 -3.63
CA ALA A 210 29.12 8.49 -2.54
C ALA A 210 28.57 9.07 -1.23
N ASN A 211 27.40 8.59 -0.80
CA ASN A 211 26.96 8.62 0.59
C ASN A 211 25.79 7.64 0.80
N VAL A 212 26.01 6.37 0.43
CA VAL A 212 25.35 5.26 1.12
C VAL A 212 26.33 4.78 2.15
N ALA A 213 26.16 5.25 3.39
CA ALA A 213 26.85 4.70 4.53
C ALA A 213 26.59 3.19 4.58
N ALA A 214 27.69 2.45 4.55
CA ALA A 214 27.79 1.02 4.72
C ALA A 214 26.82 0.47 5.79
N THR A 215 25.92 -0.39 5.35
CA THR A 215 25.72 -1.65 6.06
C THR A 215 26.56 -2.68 5.31
N ASP A 216 27.76 -2.93 5.83
CA ASP A 216 28.68 -3.96 5.37
C ASP A 216 28.02 -5.35 5.43
N ASN A 217 27.79 -5.91 4.25
CA ASN A 217 28.22 -7.24 3.80
C ASN A 217 27.22 -7.82 2.80
N ASP A 218 27.37 -7.42 1.53
CA ASP A 218 27.50 -8.41 0.46
C ASP A 218 28.17 -7.78 -0.75
N ASN A 219 29.43 -8.16 -0.96
CA ASN A 219 30.29 -7.66 -2.02
C ASN A 219 29.76 -8.09 -3.39
N GLY A 220 29.34 -7.10 -4.18
CA GLY A 220 29.76 -6.95 -5.57
C GLY A 220 29.52 -8.11 -6.52
N ASN A 221 28.27 -8.30 -6.98
CA ASN A 221 28.00 -8.77 -8.35
C ASN A 221 26.52 -8.57 -8.77
N CYS A 222 26.02 -7.34 -8.87
CA CYS A 222 24.63 -7.10 -9.33
C CYS A 222 24.48 -7.04 -10.86
N ALA A 223 25.54 -7.28 -11.64
CA ALA A 223 25.54 -7.06 -13.09
C ALA A 223 25.50 -8.35 -13.95
N HIS A 224 25.47 -9.55 -13.37
CA HIS A 224 25.49 -10.76 -14.18
C HIS A 224 24.52 -11.85 -13.70
N VAL A 225 23.60 -12.19 -14.63
CA VAL A 225 22.76 -13.40 -14.67
C VAL A 225 21.55 -13.41 -13.71
N VAL A 226 20.50 -12.69 -14.11
CA VAL A 226 19.13 -13.04 -13.71
C VAL A 226 18.73 -14.28 -14.51
N SER A 227 18.74 -15.46 -13.88
CA SER A 227 18.31 -16.71 -14.54
C SER A 227 16.87 -16.59 -15.08
N ASN A 228 16.49 -17.34 -16.12
CA ASN A 228 15.16 -17.21 -16.77
C ASN A 228 13.96 -17.38 -15.80
N LEU A 229 14.10 -18.21 -14.75
CA LEU A 229 13.09 -18.39 -13.70
C LEU A 229 12.91 -17.13 -12.84
N THR A 230 13.97 -16.35 -12.65
CA THR A 230 13.98 -15.14 -11.84
C THR A 230 13.39 -13.93 -12.59
N ARG A 231 13.05 -14.05 -13.88
CA ARG A 231 12.48 -12.96 -14.70
C ARG A 231 10.96 -13.01 -14.84
N THR A 232 10.34 -14.09 -14.35
CA THR A 232 8.89 -14.29 -14.48
C THR A 232 8.20 -13.89 -13.19
N THR A 233 7.17 -13.05 -13.30
CA THR A 233 6.28 -12.72 -12.19
C THR A 233 4.95 -13.41 -12.40
N THR A 234 4.55 -14.28 -11.46
CA THR A 234 3.18 -14.78 -11.37
C THR A 234 2.28 -13.63 -10.91
N LEU A 235 1.21 -13.34 -11.66
CA LEU A 235 0.28 -12.27 -11.32
C LEU A 235 -0.64 -12.68 -10.16
N PRO A 236 -1.03 -11.73 -9.29
CA PRO A 236 -2.07 -11.97 -8.30
C PRO A 236 -3.38 -12.38 -8.98
N ALA A 237 -4.08 -13.35 -8.39
CA ALA A 237 -5.44 -13.70 -8.79
C ALA A 237 -6.43 -13.06 -7.80
N CYS A 238 -7.57 -12.58 -8.30
CA CYS A 238 -8.67 -12.25 -7.40
C CYS A 238 -9.25 -13.58 -6.91
N PRO A 239 -9.24 -13.82 -5.58
CA PRO A 239 -9.86 -15.00 -5.03
C PRO A 239 -11.38 -14.99 -5.31
N ASP A 240 -11.96 -16.19 -5.41
CA ASP A 240 -13.41 -16.34 -5.60
C ASP A 240 -14.13 -15.84 -4.33
N PRO A 241 -15.02 -14.84 -4.44
CA PRO A 241 -15.76 -14.34 -3.29
C PRO A 241 -16.56 -15.43 -2.57
N VAL A 242 -17.08 -16.44 -3.29
CA VAL A 242 -17.86 -17.53 -2.70
C VAL A 242 -16.97 -18.40 -1.80
N THR A 243 -15.77 -18.73 -2.27
CA THR A 243 -14.81 -19.57 -1.54
C THR A 243 -14.22 -18.84 -0.32
N GLN A 244 -14.07 -17.51 -0.38
CA GLN A 244 -13.55 -16.73 0.75
C GLN A 244 -14.56 -16.41 1.83
N CYS A 245 -15.86 -16.35 1.50
CA CYS A 245 -16.91 -16.11 2.50
C CYS A 245 -16.97 -17.20 3.58
N ALA A 246 -16.41 -18.39 3.33
CA ALA A 246 -16.36 -19.49 4.29
C ALA A 246 -15.21 -19.37 5.32
N ALA A 247 -14.21 -18.53 5.06
CA ALA A 247 -13.01 -18.42 5.89
C ALA A 247 -13.13 -17.26 6.90
N GLY A 248 -13.53 -17.60 8.14
CA GLY A 248 -13.25 -16.78 9.33
C GLY A 248 -14.09 -15.51 9.44
N ALA A 249 -15.24 -15.62 10.08
CA ALA A 249 -16.13 -14.52 10.37
C ALA A 249 -15.51 -13.52 11.38
N ASN A 250 -14.74 -12.52 10.91
CA ASN A 250 -14.54 -11.22 11.59
C ASN A 250 -14.37 -11.27 13.13
N ASP A 251 -13.42 -12.03 13.66
CA ASP A 251 -13.10 -11.96 15.09
C ASP A 251 -12.11 -10.82 15.33
N PHE A 252 -12.62 -9.59 15.22
CA PHE A 252 -11.94 -8.43 15.80
C PHE A 252 -12.03 -8.55 17.33
N PRO A 253 -10.90 -8.48 18.07
CA PRO A 253 -10.93 -8.58 19.53
C PRO A 253 -11.89 -7.54 20.13
N ASN A 254 -12.75 -7.92 21.07
CA ASN A 254 -13.69 -6.99 21.71
C ASN A 254 -13.61 -7.14 23.24
N PRO A 255 -13.42 -6.04 24.01
CA PRO A 255 -13.16 -4.66 23.56
C PRO A 255 -11.74 -4.49 23.02
N SER A 256 -11.60 -3.75 21.92
CA SER A 256 -10.29 -3.35 21.39
C SER A 256 -10.36 -2.06 20.58
N TRP A 257 -9.18 -1.52 20.27
CA TRP A 257 -9.01 -0.34 19.44
C TRP A 257 -9.71 -0.41 18.08
N TRP A 258 -9.99 -1.60 17.55
CA TRP A 258 -10.71 -1.79 16.29
C TRP A 258 -12.10 -1.13 16.34
N PHE A 259 -12.74 -1.13 17.51
CA PHE A 259 -14.08 -0.57 17.72
C PHE A 259 -14.08 0.88 18.23
N GLU A 260 -12.90 1.47 18.48
CA GLU A 260 -12.78 2.84 18.97
C GLU A 260 -12.89 3.86 17.82
N PRO A 261 -13.82 4.83 17.86
CA PRO A 261 -13.99 5.79 16.76
C PRO A 261 -12.90 6.87 16.72
N THR A 262 -12.10 7.01 17.78
CA THR A 262 -11.08 8.06 17.87
C THR A 262 -9.95 7.82 16.86
N THR A 263 -9.70 8.80 16.02
CA THR A 263 -8.54 8.80 15.09
C THR A 263 -7.21 9.02 15.81
N ALA A 264 -7.23 9.64 17.00
CA ALA A 264 -6.05 10.05 17.76
C ALA A 264 -5.28 8.90 18.43
N LEU A 265 -5.91 7.75 18.63
CA LEU A 265 -5.29 6.64 19.35
C LEU A 265 -4.75 5.60 18.36
N LEU A 266 -3.46 5.32 18.50
CA LEU A 266 -2.85 4.11 17.96
C LEU A 266 -3.10 2.96 18.93
N PRO A 267 -3.28 1.72 18.45
CA PRO A 267 -3.36 0.58 19.33
C PRO A 267 -2.14 0.47 20.22
N ARG A 268 -2.36 0.15 21.50
CA ARG A 268 -1.29 -0.30 22.40
C ARG A 268 -1.09 -1.80 22.17
N GLY A 269 0.06 -2.20 21.65
CA GLY A 269 0.44 -3.62 21.52
C GLY A 269 -0.03 -4.33 20.26
N GLU A 270 -0.73 -3.65 19.35
CA GLU A 270 -0.98 -4.16 17.99
C GLU A 270 -0.12 -3.38 17.00
N ALA A 271 0.59 -4.08 16.14
CA ALA A 271 1.37 -3.44 15.10
C ALA A 271 0.44 -2.92 14.00
N ILE A 272 0.65 -1.69 13.56
CA ILE A 272 0.06 -1.17 12.33
C ILE A 272 1.13 -1.27 11.25
N MET A 273 0.82 -1.94 10.15
CA MET A 273 1.74 -2.06 9.02
C MET A 273 1.73 -0.80 8.17
N ILE A 274 0.52 -0.31 7.86
CA ILE A 274 0.30 0.83 6.98
C ILE A 274 -0.81 1.68 7.57
N GLU A 275 -0.64 3.00 7.53
CA GLU A 275 -1.68 3.95 7.89
C GLU A 275 -1.78 5.05 6.84
N TRP A 276 -2.99 5.45 6.48
CA TRP A 276 -3.25 6.61 5.65
C TRP A 276 -4.03 7.66 6.44
N THR A 277 -3.65 8.91 6.26
CA THR A 277 -4.37 10.12 6.67
C THR A 277 -4.45 11.08 5.48
N PRO A 278 -5.24 12.16 5.53
CA PRO A 278 -5.27 13.16 4.46
C PRO A 278 -3.88 13.72 4.12
N ASP A 279 -3.00 13.85 5.11
CA ASP A 279 -1.68 14.46 4.94
C ASP A 279 -0.60 13.49 4.46
N ALA A 280 -0.66 12.22 4.88
CA ALA A 280 0.40 11.26 4.58
C ALA A 280 -0.03 9.79 4.62
N THR A 281 0.77 8.93 3.97
CA THR A 281 0.73 7.47 4.12
C THR A 281 1.96 7.01 4.89
N TYR A 282 1.77 6.36 6.02
CA TYR A 282 2.81 5.83 6.89
C TYR A 282 2.98 4.34 6.66
N HIS A 283 4.21 3.89 6.50
CA HIS A 283 4.60 2.50 6.41
C HIS A 283 5.53 2.18 7.58
N TYR A 284 5.09 1.29 8.47
CA TYR A 284 5.97 0.75 9.50
C TYR A 284 6.92 -0.28 8.89
N LEU A 285 8.18 -0.27 9.32
CA LEU A 285 9.25 -1.15 8.86
C LEU A 285 9.74 -1.99 10.05
N PRO A 286 9.11 -3.15 10.35
CA PRO A 286 9.39 -3.94 11.55
C PRO A 286 10.84 -4.40 11.68
N GLY A 287 11.52 -4.64 10.55
CA GLY A 287 12.92 -5.06 10.56
C GLY A 287 13.88 -3.95 11.00
N GLU A 288 13.50 -2.69 10.81
CA GLU A 288 14.28 -1.52 11.17
C GLU A 288 13.78 -0.87 12.48
N ASP A 289 12.58 -1.22 12.93
CA ASP A 289 11.83 -0.47 13.96
C ASP A 289 11.73 1.02 13.58
N GLU A 290 11.43 1.31 12.31
CA GLU A 290 11.30 2.67 11.79
C GLU A 290 10.00 2.86 10.99
N VAL A 291 9.64 4.09 10.70
CA VAL A 291 8.45 4.48 9.93
C VAL A 291 8.85 5.36 8.77
N GLU A 292 8.32 5.06 7.59
CA GLU A 292 8.40 5.91 6.41
C GLU A 292 7.04 6.56 6.16
N ALA A 293 7.00 7.89 6.14
CA ALA A 293 5.81 8.70 5.87
C ALA A 293 5.92 9.35 4.49
N TRP A 294 4.95 9.09 3.63
CA TRP A 294 4.81 9.68 2.31
C TRP A 294 3.86 10.86 2.37
N ILE A 295 4.38 12.05 2.14
CA ILE A 295 3.63 13.29 2.26
C ILE A 295 2.85 13.54 0.98
N HIS A 296 1.51 13.60 1.08
CA HIS A 296 0.66 13.72 -0.11
C HIS A 296 0.75 15.09 -0.78
N ALA A 297 1.08 16.12 0.00
CA ALA A 297 1.15 17.50 -0.46
C ALA A 297 2.21 17.70 -1.55
N ASP A 298 3.38 17.06 -1.45
CA ASP A 298 4.52 17.26 -2.35
C ASP A 298 5.22 15.96 -2.76
N ALA A 299 4.61 14.80 -2.49
CA ALA A 299 5.19 13.48 -2.73
C ALA A 299 6.55 13.22 -2.04
N SER A 300 6.95 14.08 -1.10
CA SER A 300 8.19 13.89 -0.35
C SER A 300 8.08 12.74 0.64
N VAL A 301 9.23 12.25 1.08
CA VAL A 301 9.32 11.10 1.99
C VAL A 301 10.03 11.52 3.26
N MET A 302 9.43 11.23 4.40
CA MET A 302 10.02 11.43 5.72
C MET A 302 10.19 10.07 6.40
N SER A 303 11.42 9.68 6.72
CA SER A 303 11.69 8.41 7.40
C SER A 303 12.32 8.64 8.76
N THR A 304 11.88 7.90 9.78
CA THR A 304 12.57 7.86 11.06
C THR A 304 13.83 7.01 10.94
N PHE A 305 14.87 7.32 11.72
CA PHE A 305 16.09 6.50 11.77
C PHE A 305 16.82 6.61 13.13
N ARG A 306 17.72 5.66 13.39
CA ARG A 306 18.51 5.53 14.64
C ARG A 306 17.63 5.37 15.87
N GLY A 307 16.61 4.53 15.76
CA GLY A 307 15.60 4.33 16.77
C GLY A 307 14.78 5.60 16.95
N GLY A 308 14.30 6.18 15.84
CA GLY A 308 13.45 7.37 15.81
C GLY A 308 13.98 8.61 16.53
N ARG A 309 15.30 8.71 16.76
CA ARG A 309 15.92 9.92 17.33
C ARG A 309 16.02 11.05 16.31
N PHE A 310 16.06 10.68 15.03
CA PHE A 310 16.18 11.58 13.91
C PHE A 310 15.16 11.24 12.84
N LEU A 311 14.83 12.24 12.03
CA LEU A 311 14.01 12.09 10.85
C LEU A 311 14.77 12.61 9.64
N ARG A 312 14.68 11.87 8.56
CA ARG A 312 15.24 12.22 7.27
C ARG A 312 14.10 12.59 6.35
N HIS A 313 14.12 13.80 5.78
CA HIS A 313 13.12 14.30 4.84
C HIS A 313 13.76 14.48 3.48
N ARG A 314 13.32 13.69 2.49
CA ARG A 314 13.77 13.75 1.11
C ARG A 314 12.68 14.33 0.22
N ARG A 315 12.98 15.44 -0.44
CA ARG A 315 12.08 16.07 -1.43
C ARG A 315 12.44 15.65 -2.85
N GLU A 316 11.46 15.65 -3.74
CA GLU A 316 11.68 15.39 -5.16
C GLU A 316 12.34 16.61 -5.84
N GLY A 317 13.10 16.37 -6.91
CA GLY A 317 13.63 17.42 -7.80
C GLY A 317 14.79 18.29 -7.28
N ALA A 318 15.10 18.28 -5.98
CA ALA A 318 16.09 19.21 -5.41
C ALA A 318 17.53 18.65 -5.29
N GLY A 319 18.00 17.81 -6.23
CA GLY A 319 19.38 17.27 -6.22
C GLY A 319 19.78 16.52 -4.93
N ALA A 320 21.04 16.13 -4.81
CA ALA A 320 21.57 15.45 -3.61
C ALA A 320 21.52 16.34 -2.34
N ASP A 321 21.36 17.67 -2.50
CA ASP A 321 21.19 18.66 -1.42
C ASP A 321 19.73 18.75 -0.90
N ALA A 322 18.80 17.94 -1.40
CA ALA A 322 17.39 17.93 -0.98
C ALA A 322 17.12 17.22 0.34
N GLU A 323 18.08 16.45 0.85
CA GLU A 323 17.90 15.68 2.07
C GLU A 323 18.10 16.55 3.30
N ARG A 324 17.06 16.68 4.12
CA ARG A 324 17.13 17.38 5.41
C ARG A 324 17.03 16.39 6.54
N VAL A 325 17.89 16.55 7.54
CA VAL A 325 17.84 15.75 8.76
C VAL A 325 17.38 16.63 9.92
N TYR A 326 16.39 16.15 10.66
CA TYR A 326 15.86 16.79 11.85
C TYR A 326 16.09 15.90 13.07
N ALA A 327 16.38 16.50 14.23
CA ALA A 327 16.16 15.80 15.49
C ALA A 327 14.65 15.64 15.72
N ALA A 328 14.22 14.54 16.33
CA ALA A 328 12.81 14.23 16.53
C ALA A 328 11.99 15.32 17.23
N HIS A 329 12.62 16.07 18.14
CA HIS A 329 11.99 17.15 18.90
C HIS A 329 12.13 18.53 18.24
N ALA A 330 12.78 18.62 17.07
CA ALA A 330 13.13 19.87 16.39
C ALA A 330 12.65 19.88 14.92
N VAL A 331 11.59 19.12 14.60
CA VAL A 331 10.98 19.16 13.27
C VAL A 331 10.20 20.48 13.14
N PRO A 332 10.40 21.24 12.05
CA PRO A 332 9.63 22.47 11.81
C PRO A 332 8.13 22.20 11.84
N ARG A 333 7.36 23.13 12.43
CA ARG A 333 5.90 23.01 12.49
C ARG A 333 5.29 22.85 11.09
N TRP A 334 5.80 23.65 10.14
CA TRP A 334 5.33 23.71 8.77
C TRP A 334 6.49 23.59 7.79
N GLY A 335 6.25 22.93 6.66
CA GLY A 335 7.12 22.94 5.50
C GLY A 335 6.42 23.60 4.32
N TRP A 336 7.09 24.55 3.66
CA TRP A 336 6.59 25.13 2.43
C TRP A 336 6.89 24.21 1.24
N THR A 337 5.88 24.02 0.39
CA THR A 337 5.95 23.25 -0.86
C THR A 337 5.76 24.23 -2.01
N ALA A 338 6.87 24.65 -2.64
CA ALA A 338 6.83 25.68 -3.68
C ALA A 338 5.99 25.26 -4.89
N GLU A 339 5.98 23.96 -5.22
CA GLU A 339 5.26 23.42 -6.38
C GLU A 339 3.74 23.44 -6.25
N ARG A 340 3.20 23.44 -5.01
CA ARG A 340 1.75 23.41 -4.78
C ARG A 340 1.22 24.59 -3.97
N GLY A 341 2.09 25.50 -3.52
CA GLY A 341 1.71 26.68 -2.74
C GLY A 341 0.96 26.32 -1.44
N ARG A 342 1.25 25.16 -0.85
CA ARG A 342 0.59 24.67 0.36
C ARG A 342 1.58 24.46 1.49
N GLU A 343 1.14 24.80 2.69
CA GLU A 343 1.82 24.42 3.93
C GLU A 343 1.56 22.94 4.23
N CYS A 344 2.61 22.22 4.62
CA CYS A 344 2.53 20.84 5.08
C CYS A 344 2.85 20.77 6.57
N PRO A 345 2.03 20.10 7.41
CA PRO A 345 2.22 20.02 8.85
C PRO A 345 3.34 19.01 9.24
N LEU A 346 4.59 19.33 8.91
CA LEU A 346 5.73 18.43 9.06
C LEU A 346 5.91 17.90 10.49
N ALA A 347 5.77 18.76 11.51
CA ALA A 347 5.86 18.33 12.91
C ALA A 347 4.74 17.37 13.31
N GLY A 348 3.54 17.55 12.75
CA GLY A 348 2.41 16.64 12.98
C GLY A 348 2.67 15.26 12.37
N ILE A 349 3.13 15.24 11.12
CA ILE A 349 3.51 14.01 10.40
C ILE A 349 4.64 13.29 11.13
N ALA A 350 5.69 14.01 11.54
CA ALA A 350 6.80 13.46 12.29
C ALA A 350 6.35 12.86 13.63
N SER A 351 5.53 13.59 14.38
CA SER A 351 5.01 13.15 15.67
C SER A 351 4.17 11.88 15.51
N HIS A 352 3.36 11.80 14.47
CA HIS A 352 2.56 10.62 14.14
C HIS A 352 3.43 9.41 13.77
N ALA A 353 4.43 9.62 12.92
CA ALA A 353 5.40 8.57 12.55
C ALA A 353 6.13 8.01 13.78
N LEU A 354 6.54 8.87 14.72
CA LEU A 354 7.16 8.45 15.98
C LEU A 354 6.19 7.69 16.88
N ALA A 355 4.92 8.10 16.94
CA ALA A 355 3.89 7.39 17.70
C ALA A 355 3.65 5.98 17.15
N LEU A 356 3.61 5.82 15.83
CA LEU A 356 3.46 4.51 15.16
C LEU A 356 4.57 3.54 15.52
N ARG A 357 5.80 4.03 15.65
CA ARG A 357 6.95 3.24 16.08
C ARG A 357 6.83 2.75 17.53
N LEU A 358 6.18 3.52 18.41
CA LEU A 358 6.01 3.16 19.82
C LEU A 358 4.89 2.13 20.05
N GLY A 359 3.95 1.98 19.09
CA GLY A 359 2.78 1.09 19.17
C GLY A 359 3.08 -0.43 19.31
N PRO A 360 4.06 -1.00 18.59
CA PRO A 360 4.34 -2.44 18.63
C PRO A 360 5.42 -2.86 19.62
N ARG A 361 5.62 -2.18 20.76
CA ARG A 361 6.48 -2.71 21.84
C ARG A 361 5.85 -3.92 22.54
N SER A 362 5.55 -4.98 21.80
CA SER A 362 5.50 -6.32 22.34
C SER A 362 6.94 -6.70 22.66
N ARG A 363 7.20 -6.97 23.94
CA ARG A 363 8.38 -7.75 24.34
C ARG A 363 8.30 -9.04 23.53
N SER A 364 9.17 -9.23 22.55
CA SER A 364 9.40 -10.56 22.00
C SER A 364 9.81 -11.46 23.17
N PRO A 365 9.12 -12.59 23.44
CA PRO A 365 9.72 -13.62 24.25
C PRO A 365 10.91 -14.14 23.45
N LEU A 366 12.10 -14.10 24.06
CA LEU A 366 13.29 -14.74 23.52
C LEU A 366 12.92 -16.14 22.98
N PRO A 367 13.46 -16.57 21.82
CA PRO A 367 13.23 -17.92 21.35
C PRO A 367 13.73 -18.91 22.40
N GLN A 368 12.82 -19.71 22.97
CA GLN A 368 13.12 -20.85 23.84
C GLN A 368 13.72 -22.03 23.04
N SER A 369 14.74 -21.75 22.22
CA SER A 369 15.45 -22.76 21.46
C SER A 369 16.94 -22.49 21.55
N LEU A 370 17.49 -22.65 22.75
CA LEU A 370 18.92 -22.91 23.02
C LEU A 370 19.06 -23.34 24.49
N LEU A 371 18.28 -24.34 24.90
CA LEU A 371 18.61 -25.12 26.10
C LEU A 371 19.50 -26.28 25.64
N LEU A 372 20.76 -26.19 26.08
CA LEU A 372 21.86 -27.11 25.88
C LEU A 372 21.42 -28.59 25.88
N ARG A 373 21.74 -29.31 24.80
CA ARG A 373 22.28 -30.67 24.92
C ARG A 373 23.79 -30.57 24.70
N VAL A 374 24.52 -30.37 25.79
CA VAL A 374 25.92 -30.74 25.86
C VAL A 374 25.94 -32.13 26.47
N VAL A 375 26.16 -33.13 25.61
CA VAL A 375 26.59 -34.47 26.01
C VAL A 375 28.11 -34.39 26.13
N PHE A 376 28.65 -34.68 27.30
CA PHE A 376 30.02 -35.16 27.45
C PHE A 376 30.00 -36.40 28.32
N VAL A 377 30.43 -37.50 27.68
CA VAL A 377 30.98 -38.78 28.16
C VAL A 377 30.19 -39.55 29.22
#